data_AF-A0A0U3M5U5-F1
#
_entry.id   AF-A0A0U3M5U5-F1
#
_cell.length_a   1.000
_cell.length_b   1.000
_cell.length_c   1.000
_cell.angle_alpha   90.00
_cell.angle_beta   90.00
_cell.angle_gamma   90.00
#
_symmetry.space_group_name_H-M   'P 1'
#
loop_
_entity.id
_entity.type
_entity.pdbx_description
1 polymer ?
#
loop_
_entity_poly.entity_id
_entity_poly.type
_entity_poly.pdbx_seq_one_letter_code
_entity_poly.pdbx_strand_id
1 'polypeptide(L)'
;MTAYAIAHLRPADGPVQDEVLHYIERIQATFEPYGGRFLVHGAEAEVVEGAWPGAVVMVGFPGVAEARAWYASPAYQGILPLRTRHLDGDVVIVPGVGPEYDASATAAAMRAARDRTAREA
;
A
#
# COMPACT_ATOMS: atom_id res chain seq x y z
N MET A 1 4.56 -10.11 11.70
CA MET A 1 5.26 -10.01 10.41
C MET A 1 4.88 -8.68 9.82
N THR A 2 5.86 -7.88 9.39
CA THR A 2 5.64 -6.52 8.87
C THR A 2 4.53 -6.53 7.82
N ALA A 3 3.67 -5.52 7.85
CA ALA A 3 2.68 -5.31 6.80
C ALA A 3 2.94 -4.00 6.08
N TYR A 4 2.46 -3.90 4.85
CA TYR A 4 2.62 -2.72 4.02
C TYR A 4 1.26 -2.23 3.56
N ALA A 5 1.00 -0.94 3.78
CA ALA A 5 -0.02 -0.22 3.04
C ALA A 5 0.64 0.39 1.81
N ILE A 6 0.17 0.02 0.63
CA ILE A 6 0.71 0.46 -0.65
C ILE A 6 -0.40 1.19 -1.39
N ALA A 7 -0.13 2.42 -1.81
CA ALA A 7 -1.02 3.21 -2.65
C ALA A 7 -0.38 3.45 -4.01
N HIS A 8 -1.05 3.05 -5.09
CA HIS A 8 -0.76 3.46 -6.46
C HIS A 8 -1.72 4.58 -6.82
N LEU A 9 -1.23 5.82 -6.82
CA LEU A 9 -2.01 7.00 -7.17
C LEU A 9 -1.89 7.29 -8.66
N ARG A 10 -3.00 7.57 -9.32
CA ARG A 10 -3.03 7.96 -10.73
C ARG A 10 -2.54 9.41 -10.89
N PRO A 11 -2.01 9.78 -12.07
CA PRO A 11 -1.72 11.17 -12.38
C PRO A 11 -2.96 12.04 -12.15
N ALA A 12 -2.77 13.22 -11.54
CA ALA A 12 -3.84 14.20 -11.41
C ALA A 12 -3.98 14.99 -12.71
N ASP A 13 -5.21 15.29 -13.09
CA ASP A 13 -5.49 16.24 -14.17
C ASP A 13 -5.38 17.67 -13.64
N GLY A 14 -4.17 18.24 -13.73
CA GLY A 14 -3.90 19.63 -13.36
C GLY A 14 -3.09 19.82 -12.08
N PRO A 15 -3.04 21.04 -11.53
CA PRO A 15 -2.24 21.34 -10.35
C PRO A 15 -2.76 20.62 -9.11
N VAL A 16 -1.86 20.34 -8.18
CA VAL A 16 -2.20 19.77 -6.87
C VAL A 16 -3.14 20.72 -6.12
N GLN A 17 -4.25 20.19 -5.62
CA GLN A 17 -5.26 20.95 -4.87
C GLN A 17 -4.85 21.13 -3.41
N ASP A 18 -5.25 22.24 -2.77
CA ASP A 18 -4.93 22.52 -1.37
C ASP A 18 -5.39 21.41 -0.41
N GLU A 19 -6.52 20.74 -0.69
CA GLU A 19 -6.97 19.60 0.13
C GLU A 19 -5.95 18.46 0.14
N VAL A 20 -5.30 18.18 -0.99
CA VAL A 20 -4.26 17.16 -1.10
C VAL A 20 -3.03 17.57 -0.27
N LEU A 21 -2.65 18.85 -0.30
CA LEU A 21 -1.55 19.36 0.53
C LEU A 21 -1.85 19.18 2.03
N HIS A 22 -3.05 19.56 2.46
CA HIS A 22 -3.50 19.36 3.84
C HIS A 22 -3.57 17.88 4.25
N TYR A 23 -3.87 16.97 3.32
CA TYR A 23 -3.76 15.53 3.57
C TYR A 23 -2.31 15.12 3.83
N ILE A 24 -1.38 15.56 2.97
CA ILE A 24 0.06 15.24 3.07
C ILE A 24 0.67 15.78 4.38
N GLU A 25 0.23 16.96 4.83
CA GLU A 25 0.69 17.53 6.11
C GLU A 25 0.27 16.70 7.33
N ARG A 26 -0.88 16.03 7.25
CA ARG A 26 -1.52 15.37 8.41
C ARG A 26 -1.30 13.86 8.46
N ILE A 27 -1.08 13.23 7.31
CA ILE A 27 -1.10 11.77 7.16
C ILE A 27 -0.14 11.04 8.10
N GLN A 28 1.07 11.56 8.32
CA GLN A 28 2.07 10.88 9.14
C GLN A 28 1.61 10.67 10.59
N ALA A 29 1.04 11.72 11.18
CA ALA A 29 0.54 11.69 12.56
C ALA A 29 -0.59 10.66 12.75
N THR A 30 -1.27 10.24 11.68
CA THR A 30 -2.37 9.27 11.79
C THR A 30 -1.88 7.83 11.96
N PHE A 31 -0.72 7.46 11.41
CA PHE A 31 -0.21 6.08 11.48
C PHE A 31 0.88 5.88 12.53
N GLU A 32 1.54 6.95 12.99
CA GLU A 32 2.57 6.88 14.03
C GLU A 32 2.12 6.12 15.29
N PRO A 33 0.90 6.35 15.83
CA PRO A 33 0.39 5.61 17.00
C PRO A 33 0.25 4.09 16.77
N TYR A 34 0.19 3.65 15.51
CA TYR A 34 0.08 2.25 15.11
C TYR A 34 1.44 1.63 14.74
N GLY A 35 2.54 2.35 15.01
CA GLY A 35 3.89 1.94 14.62
C GLY A 35 4.17 2.05 13.12
N GLY A 36 3.34 2.79 12.39
CA GLY A 36 3.50 3.05 10.98
C GLY A 36 4.69 3.96 10.69
N ARG A 37 5.35 3.77 9.55
CA ARG A 37 6.39 4.68 9.04
C ARG A 37 6.39 4.71 7.52
N PHE A 38 6.73 5.86 6.93
CA PHE A 38 6.95 5.93 5.50
C PHE A 38 8.16 5.08 5.06
N LEU A 39 7.98 4.36 3.96
CA LEU A 39 9.04 3.66 3.22
C LEU A 39 9.26 4.30 1.85
N VAL A 40 8.18 4.76 1.20
CA VAL A 40 8.21 5.52 -0.05
C VAL A 40 7.17 6.63 0.01
N HIS A 41 7.54 7.87 -0.24
CA HIS A 41 6.63 9.02 -0.35
C HIS A 41 7.30 10.15 -1.14
N GLY A 42 6.62 10.69 -2.16
CA GLY A 42 7.14 11.80 -2.98
C GLY A 42 8.36 11.45 -3.84
N ALA A 43 8.64 10.16 -4.05
CA ALA A 43 9.74 9.69 -4.89
C ALA A 43 9.33 9.60 -6.35
N GLU A 44 10.24 9.95 -7.26
CA GLU A 44 10.10 9.67 -8.69
C GLU A 44 10.48 8.21 -8.96
N ALA A 45 9.58 7.46 -9.59
CA ALA A 45 9.81 6.05 -9.90
C ALA A 45 10.58 5.90 -11.21
N GLU A 46 11.74 5.25 -11.17
CA GLU A 46 12.40 4.77 -12.38
C GLU A 46 11.64 3.55 -12.94
N VAL A 47 11.06 3.70 -14.13
CA VAL A 47 10.31 2.62 -14.78
C VAL A 47 11.27 1.77 -15.61
N VAL A 48 11.70 0.64 -15.04
CA VAL A 48 12.63 -0.28 -15.70
C VAL A 48 11.92 -1.18 -16.73
N GLU A 49 10.66 -1.56 -16.47
CA GLU A 49 9.83 -2.37 -17.38
C GLU A 49 8.37 -1.89 -17.36
N GLY A 50 7.71 -1.89 -18.53
CA GLY A 50 6.29 -1.58 -18.67
C GLY A 50 5.95 -0.09 -18.58
N ALA A 51 4.83 0.23 -17.95
CA ALA A 51 4.36 1.61 -17.75
C ALA A 51 3.86 1.79 -16.30
N TRP A 52 4.32 2.87 -15.67
CA TRP A 52 3.93 3.23 -14.31
C TRP A 52 3.39 4.67 -14.27
N PRO A 53 2.13 4.91 -14.67
CA PRO A 53 1.56 6.24 -14.56
C PRO A 53 1.31 6.60 -13.09
N GLY A 54 1.74 7.79 -12.68
CA GLY A 54 1.46 8.37 -11.37
C GLY A 54 2.52 8.05 -10.32
N ALA A 55 2.10 7.89 -9.07
CA ALA A 55 3.00 7.81 -7.93
C ALA A 55 2.74 6.56 -7.06
N VAL A 56 3.77 6.14 -6.33
CA VAL A 56 3.68 5.06 -5.34
C VAL A 56 3.96 5.62 -3.94
N VAL A 57 3.12 5.25 -2.98
CA VAL A 57 3.32 5.54 -1.56
C VAL A 57 3.31 4.23 -0.79
N MET A 58 4.25 4.06 0.13
CA MET A 58 4.36 2.87 0.96
C MET A 58 4.54 3.25 2.42
N VAL A 59 3.71 2.65 3.29
CA VAL A 59 3.81 2.76 4.75
C VAL A 59 3.99 1.36 5.33
N GLY A 60 5.02 1.16 6.15
CA GLY A 60 5.30 -0.10 6.83
C GLY A 60 4.78 -0.10 8.26
N PHE A 61 4.16 -1.21 8.68
CA PHE A 61 3.59 -1.44 10.01
C PHE A 61 4.17 -2.70 10.66
N PRO A 62 4.14 -2.85 11.99
CA PRO A 62 4.56 -4.09 12.67
C PRO A 62 3.79 -5.34 12.22
N GLY A 63 2.53 -5.15 11.81
CA GLY A 63 1.65 -6.20 11.33
C GLY A 63 0.39 -5.70 10.63
N VAL A 64 -0.37 -6.66 10.09
CA VAL A 64 -1.61 -6.40 9.33
C VAL A 64 -2.70 -5.85 10.24
N ALA A 65 -2.73 -6.27 11.50
CA ALA A 65 -3.70 -5.78 12.47
C ALA A 65 -3.53 -4.27 12.72
N GLU A 66 -2.29 -3.82 12.89
CA GLU A 66 -1.94 -2.42 13.09
C GLU A 66 -2.26 -1.58 11.85
N ALA A 67 -1.92 -2.08 10.66
CA ALA A 67 -2.23 -1.40 9.40
C ALA A 67 -3.75 -1.24 9.20
N ARG A 68 -4.53 -2.29 9.50
CA ARG A 68 -6.00 -2.24 9.42
C ARG A 68 -6.60 -1.31 10.46
N ALA A 69 -6.08 -1.34 11.69
CA ALA A 69 -6.53 -0.47 12.76
C ALA A 69 -6.27 1.00 12.45
N TRP A 70 -5.10 1.31 11.88
CA TRP A 70 -4.79 2.64 11.34
C TRP A 70 -5.79 3.03 10.24
N TYR A 71 -5.98 2.19 9.22
CA TYR A 71 -6.85 2.51 8.11
C TYR A 71 -8.31 2.74 8.55
N ALA A 72 -8.79 1.97 9.53
CA ALA A 72 -10.12 2.14 10.11
C ALA A 72 -10.22 3.27 11.15
N SER A 73 -9.09 3.91 11.52
CA SER A 73 -9.06 4.89 12.60
C SER A 73 -9.85 6.15 12.25
N PRO A 74 -10.54 6.77 13.22
CA PRO A 74 -11.21 8.06 12.99
C PRO A 74 -10.27 9.16 12.50
N ALA A 75 -9.02 9.16 12.97
CA ALA A 75 -8.01 10.14 12.57
C ALA A 75 -7.67 10.04 11.08
N TYR A 76 -7.40 8.83 10.57
CA TYR A 76 -7.13 8.63 9.15
C TYR A 76 -8.38 8.81 8.28
N GLN A 77 -9.52 8.24 8.70
CA GLN A 77 -10.78 8.37 7.98
C GLN A 77 -11.25 9.83 7.89
N GLY A 78 -10.94 10.67 8.88
CA GLY A 78 -11.26 12.10 8.85
C GLY A 78 -10.50 12.89 7.78
N ILE A 79 -9.28 12.46 7.41
CA ILE A 79 -8.47 13.14 6.39
C ILE A 79 -8.54 12.45 5.02
N LEU A 80 -8.94 11.18 4.95
CA LEU A 80 -8.98 10.39 3.70
C LEU A 80 -9.72 11.10 2.55
N PRO A 81 -10.90 11.72 2.77
CA PRO A 81 -11.64 12.41 1.70
C PRO A 81 -10.88 13.58 1.06
N LEU A 82 -9.96 14.22 1.79
CA LEU A 82 -9.13 15.31 1.28
C LEU A 82 -8.23 14.85 0.11
N ARG A 83 -7.86 13.56 0.09
CA ARG A 83 -7.13 12.95 -1.04
C ARG A 83 -8.09 12.37 -2.06
N THR A 84 -9.04 11.54 -1.64
CA THR A 84 -9.84 10.70 -2.57
C THR A 84 -10.79 11.48 -3.47
N ARG A 85 -11.10 12.75 -3.15
CA ARG A 85 -11.86 13.62 -4.05
C ARG A 85 -11.06 14.13 -5.25
N HIS A 86 -9.73 14.13 -5.17
CA HIS A 86 -8.84 14.75 -6.17
C HIS A 86 -7.85 13.79 -6.80
N LEU A 87 -7.55 12.66 -6.13
CA LEU A 87 -6.58 11.67 -6.60
C LEU A 87 -7.19 10.27 -6.57
N ASP A 88 -7.42 9.73 -7.76
CA ASP A 88 -7.74 8.32 -7.96
C ASP A 88 -6.54 7.45 -7.62
N GLY A 89 -6.81 6.22 -7.16
CA GLY A 89 -5.75 5.28 -6.89
C GLY A 89 -6.22 4.02 -6.18
N ASP A 90 -5.38 3.01 -6.28
CA ASP A 90 -5.59 1.71 -5.64
C ASP A 90 -4.79 1.68 -4.34
N VAL A 91 -5.43 1.29 -3.24
CA VAL A 91 -4.76 1.14 -1.93
C VAL A 91 -4.96 -0.28 -1.42
N VAL A 92 -3.86 -0.96 -1.10
CA VAL A 92 -3.86 -2.32 -0.58
C VAL A 92 -3.11 -2.41 0.74
N ILE A 93 -3.55 -3.29 1.64
CA ILE A 93 -2.79 -3.72 2.81
C ILE A 93 -2.39 -5.17 2.60
N VAL A 94 -1.08 -5.41 2.57
CA VAL A 94 -0.52 -6.74 2.30
C VAL A 94 0.44 -7.16 3.42
N PRO A 95 0.42 -8.43 3.85
CA PRO A 95 1.48 -8.96 4.70
C PRO A 95 2.79 -8.99 3.91
N GLY A 96 3.87 -8.57 4.56
CA GLY A 96 5.22 -8.76 4.07
C GLY A 96 5.69 -10.19 4.25
N VAL A 97 6.96 -10.42 3.92
CA VAL A 97 7.67 -11.68 4.17
C VAL A 97 8.87 -11.43 5.07
N GLY A 98 9.34 -12.46 5.77
CA GLY A 98 10.53 -12.39 6.61
C GLY A 98 11.84 -12.48 5.80
N PRO A 99 13.00 -12.24 6.45
CA PRO A 99 14.32 -12.35 5.80
C PRO A 99 14.62 -13.77 5.28
N GLU A 100 14.03 -14.79 5.89
CA GLU A 100 14.20 -16.20 5.50
C GLU A 100 13.21 -16.66 4.40
N TYR A 101 12.54 -15.72 3.71
CA TYR A 101 11.58 -16.07 2.68
C TYR A 101 12.26 -16.65 1.44
N ASP A 102 11.77 -17.81 0.99
CA ASP A 102 12.19 -18.47 -0.24
C ASP A 102 11.04 -18.54 -1.26
N ALA A 103 11.24 -17.89 -2.40
CA ALA A 103 10.28 -17.90 -3.51
C ALA A 103 10.08 -19.31 -4.11
N SER A 104 11.05 -20.21 -3.99
CA SER A 104 10.94 -21.57 -4.50
C SER A 104 9.84 -22.36 -3.79
N ALA A 105 9.67 -22.14 -2.48
CA ALA A 105 8.61 -22.75 -1.68
C ALA A 105 7.21 -22.29 -2.14
N THR A 106 7.05 -21.00 -2.45
CA THR A 106 5.80 -20.46 -3.02
C THR A 106 5.47 -21.12 -4.36
N ALA A 107 6.46 -21.24 -5.25
CA ALA A 107 6.27 -21.91 -6.53
C ALA A 107 5.88 -23.40 -6.38
N ALA A 108 6.50 -24.11 -5.43
CA ALA A 108 6.16 -25.50 -5.12
C ALA A 108 4.70 -25.62 -4.63
N ALA A 109 4.26 -24.74 -3.73
CA ALA A 109 2.89 -24.73 -3.23
C ALA A 109 1.86 -24.47 -4.34
N MET A 110 2.15 -23.53 -5.25
CA MET A 110 1.29 -23.23 -6.40
C MET A 110 1.15 -24.42 -7.36
N ARG A 111 2.26 -25.11 -7.68
CA ARG A 111 2.20 -26.33 -8.52
C ARG A 111 1.36 -27.41 -7.85
N ALA A 112 1.57 -27.66 -6.55
CA ALA A 112 0.79 -28.63 -5.81
C ALA A 112 -0.72 -28.32 -5.80
N ALA A 113 -1.09 -27.03 -5.71
CA ALA A 113 -2.49 -26.59 -5.78
C ALA A 113 -3.10 -26.83 -7.16
N ARG A 114 -2.42 -26.41 -8.23
CA ARG A 114 -2.85 -26.64 -9.62
C ARG A 114 -3.11 -28.13 -9.90
N ASP A 115 -2.17 -28.98 -9.47
CA ASP A 115 -2.27 -30.41 -9.74
C ASP A 115 -3.39 -31.08 -8.92
N ARG A 116 -3.78 -30.53 -7.75
CA ARG A 116 -4.97 -30.99 -7.00
C ARG A 116 -6.25 -30.65 -7.76
N THR A 117 -6.41 -29.40 -8.20
CA THR A 117 -7.58 -28.96 -8.96
C THR A 117 -7.75 -29.77 -10.26
N ALA A 118 -6.65 -30.11 -10.93
CA ALA A 118 -6.68 -30.94 -12.14
C ALA A 118 -7.06 -32.41 -11.89
N ARG A 119 -6.92 -32.92 -10.66
CA ARG A 119 -7.33 -34.29 -10.28
C ARG A 119 -8.77 -34.36 -9.77
N GLU A 120 -9.33 -33.23 -9.36
CA GLU A 120 -10.71 -33.11 -8.86
C GLU A 120 -11.71 -32.75 -9.97
N ALA A 121 -11.22 -32.39 -11.16
CA ALA A 121 -11.98 -32.12 -12.37
C ALA A 121 -12.06 -33.34 -13.28
#